data_AF-A0A2H9MF89-F1
#
_entry.id   AF-A0A2H9MF89-F1
#
_cell.length_a   1.000
_cell.length_b   1.000
_cell.length_c   1.000
_cell.angle_alpha   90.00
_cell.angle_beta   90.00
_cell.angle_gamma   90.00
#
_symmetry.space_group_name_H-M   'P 1'
#
loop_
_entity.id
_entity.type
_entity.pdbx_description
1 polymer ?
#
loop_
_entity_poly.entity_id
_entity_poly.type
_entity_poly.pdbx_seq_one_letter_code
_entity_poly.pdbx_strand_id
1 'polypeptide(L)'
;SADPATSLLMEKGIIPDIIVTDIDGIVEDQITANREGAIVVVHAHGNNMDKLKQYIPMFDGKLIGTTQSKPFDNIYNFGGFTDGDRAVYLADCFGAKKIFLAGFDFENVRKYSKSKELKMKKLKWAKRIIEKIDRVYFV
;
A
#
# COMPACT_ATOMS: atom_id res chain seq x y z
N SER A 1 -6.17 3.69 1.04
CA SER A 1 -4.95 4.16 1.71
C SER A 1 -3.79 3.22 1.38
N ALA A 2 -2.55 3.66 1.67
CA ALA A 2 -1.36 2.84 1.62
C ALA A 2 -0.69 2.83 3.02
N ASP A 3 -0.59 1.65 3.62
CA ASP A 3 -0.03 1.34 4.95
C ASP A 3 -0.19 2.45 6.00
N PRO A 4 0.80 3.32 6.33
CA PRO A 4 0.69 4.27 7.44
C PRO A 4 -0.32 5.40 7.16
N ALA A 5 -0.71 5.61 5.90
CA ALA A 5 -1.75 6.58 5.57
C ALA A 5 -3.12 6.17 6.15
N THR A 6 -3.31 4.89 6.50
CA THR A 6 -4.56 4.40 7.09
C THR A 6 -4.83 5.07 8.44
N SER A 7 -3.85 5.10 9.35
CA SER A 7 -3.98 5.75 10.66
C SER A 7 -4.37 7.22 10.54
N LEU A 8 -3.78 7.95 9.60
CA LEU A 8 -4.09 9.36 9.35
C LEU A 8 -5.54 9.58 8.88
N LEU A 9 -6.08 8.66 8.06
CA LEU A 9 -7.47 8.73 7.62
C LEU A 9 -8.42 8.38 8.77
N MET A 10 -8.11 7.31 9.53
CA MET A 10 -8.91 6.87 10.67
C MET A 10 -8.98 7.94 11.76
N GLU A 11 -7.88 8.64 12.07
CA GLU A 11 -7.85 9.77 13.02
C GLU A 11 -8.81 10.89 12.60
N LYS A 12 -9.05 11.05 11.29
CA LYS A 12 -9.99 12.03 10.73
C LYS A 12 -11.40 11.49 10.55
N GLY A 13 -11.69 10.28 11.02
CA GLY A 13 -12.99 9.62 10.85
C GLY A 13 -13.27 9.20 9.40
N ILE A 14 -12.23 9.01 8.58
CA ILE A 14 -12.35 8.58 7.19
C ILE A 14 -11.95 7.11 7.10
N ILE A 15 -12.91 6.25 6.76
CA ILE A 15 -12.66 4.82 6.53
C ILE A 15 -12.24 4.64 5.07
N PRO A 16 -11.03 4.12 4.78
CA PRO A 16 -10.62 3.85 3.41
C PRO A 16 -11.41 2.67 2.81
N ASP A 17 -11.80 2.76 1.54
CA ASP A 17 -12.44 1.62 0.85
C ASP A 17 -11.47 0.44 0.63
N ILE A 18 -10.18 0.75 0.36
CA ILE A 18 -9.12 -0.21 0.12
C ILE A 18 -7.87 0.21 0.87
N ILE A 19 -7.19 -0.74 1.51
CA ILE A 19 -5.90 -0.57 2.20
C ILE A 19 -4.86 -1.44 1.47
N VAL A 20 -3.81 -0.84 0.93
CA VAL A 20 -2.66 -1.59 0.38
C VAL A 20 -1.54 -1.57 1.42
N THR A 21 -1.05 -2.73 1.85
CA THR A 21 -0.18 -2.82 3.04
C THR A 21 0.80 -4.00 3.00
N ASP A 22 2.01 -3.82 3.56
CA ASP A 22 2.92 -4.89 3.96
C ASP A 22 2.92 -5.17 5.49
N ILE A 23 1.97 -4.58 6.21
CA ILE A 23 1.79 -4.75 7.66
C ILE A 23 2.97 -4.15 8.46
N ASP A 24 3.54 -3.05 7.99
CA ASP A 24 4.56 -2.28 8.74
C ASP A 24 3.99 -1.11 9.57
N GLY A 25 2.84 -0.55 9.21
CA GLY A 25 2.17 0.54 9.92
C GLY A 25 1.51 0.13 11.25
N ILE A 26 0.63 1.00 11.78
CA ILE A 26 -0.21 0.65 12.95
C ILE A 26 -1.28 -0.33 12.45
N VAL A 27 -1.07 -1.61 12.73
CA VAL A 27 -1.89 -2.69 12.16
C VAL A 27 -3.29 -2.70 12.76
N GLU A 28 -3.42 -2.27 14.01
CA GLU A 28 -4.70 -2.17 14.73
C GLU A 28 -5.68 -1.22 14.02
N ASP A 29 -5.18 -0.11 13.48
CA ASP A 29 -6.00 0.82 12.69
C ASP A 29 -6.45 0.18 11.37
N GLN A 30 -5.60 -0.63 10.75
CA GLN A 30 -5.91 -1.36 9.52
C GLN A 30 -6.95 -2.46 9.77
N ILE A 31 -6.83 -3.19 10.88
CA ILE A 31 -7.80 -4.19 11.33
C ILE A 31 -9.14 -3.52 11.62
N THR A 32 -9.14 -2.38 12.30
CA THR A 32 -10.36 -1.61 12.60
C THR A 32 -11.03 -1.15 11.31
N ALA A 33 -10.29 -0.51 10.41
CA ALA A 33 -10.81 -0.09 9.10
C ALA A 33 -11.36 -1.28 8.28
N ASN A 34 -10.70 -2.44 8.33
CA ASN A 34 -11.16 -3.65 7.67
C ASN A 34 -12.48 -4.18 8.23
N ARG A 35 -12.63 -4.18 9.56
CA ARG A 35 -13.91 -4.51 10.23
C ARG A 35 -15.02 -3.54 9.84
N GLU A 36 -14.68 -2.29 9.59
CA GLU A 36 -15.61 -1.25 9.14
C GLU A 36 -15.88 -1.26 7.61
N GLY A 37 -15.30 -2.22 6.89
CA GLY A 37 -15.64 -2.51 5.49
C GLY A 37 -14.51 -2.32 4.48
N ALA A 38 -13.34 -1.84 4.90
CA ALA A 38 -12.19 -1.68 4.02
C ALA A 38 -11.71 -3.03 3.47
N ILE A 39 -11.42 -3.11 2.17
CA ILE A 39 -10.75 -4.27 1.57
C ILE A 39 -9.25 -4.15 1.80
N VAL A 40 -8.64 -5.17 2.40
CA VAL A 40 -7.20 -5.19 2.64
C VAL A 40 -6.50 -5.94 1.50
N VAL A 41 -5.55 -5.28 0.86
CA VAL A 41 -4.67 -5.84 -0.17
C VAL A 41 -3.28 -5.97 0.44
N VAL A 42 -2.97 -7.17 0.91
CA VAL A 42 -1.70 -7.48 1.59
C VAL A 42 -0.65 -7.94 0.58
N HIS A 43 0.58 -7.45 0.75
CA HIS A 43 1.75 -8.06 0.12
C HIS A 43 2.76 -8.52 1.16
N ALA A 44 3.32 -9.71 0.92
CA ALA A 44 4.31 -10.31 1.77
C ALA A 44 5.72 -9.89 1.34
N HIS A 45 6.57 -9.59 2.32
CA HIS A 45 8.01 -9.45 2.14
C HIS A 45 8.72 -10.62 2.82
N GLY A 46 9.84 -11.12 2.28
CA GLY A 46 10.52 -12.29 2.85
C GLY A 46 10.94 -12.14 4.32
N ASN A 47 11.05 -10.90 4.82
CA ASN A 47 11.42 -10.58 6.19
C ASN A 47 10.22 -10.28 7.13
N ASN A 48 8.97 -10.33 6.65
CA ASN A 48 7.78 -10.02 7.47
C ASN A 48 6.89 -11.25 7.77
N MET A 49 7.38 -12.46 7.56
CA MET A 49 6.60 -13.71 7.71
C MET A 49 5.97 -13.89 9.10
N ASP A 50 6.66 -13.53 10.17
CA ASP A 50 6.12 -13.65 11.53
C ASP A 50 4.99 -12.66 11.79
N LYS A 51 5.13 -11.41 11.28
CA LYS A 51 4.05 -10.42 11.33
C LYS A 51 2.83 -10.89 10.55
N LEU A 52 3.02 -11.46 9.35
CA LEU A 52 1.92 -12.01 8.57
C LEU A 52 1.18 -13.11 9.34
N LYS A 53 1.91 -14.08 9.91
CA LYS A 53 1.31 -15.16 10.71
C LYS A 53 0.53 -14.63 11.91
N GLN A 54 1.03 -13.57 12.54
CA GLN A 54 0.39 -12.95 13.69
C GLN A 54 -0.89 -12.20 13.29
N TYR A 55 -0.81 -11.32 12.29
CA TYR A 55 -1.86 -10.33 12.04
C TYR A 55 -2.89 -10.74 10.99
N ILE A 56 -2.52 -11.54 9.98
CA ILE A 56 -3.47 -11.96 8.93
C ILE A 56 -4.73 -12.62 9.52
N PRO A 57 -4.64 -13.51 10.53
CA PRO A 57 -5.84 -14.08 11.14
C PRO A 57 -6.76 -13.09 11.87
N MET A 58 -6.31 -11.86 12.14
CA MET A 58 -7.08 -10.84 12.84
C MET A 58 -7.91 -9.94 11.91
N PHE A 59 -7.68 -10.04 10.60
CA PHE A 59 -8.48 -9.32 9.59
C PHE A 59 -9.76 -10.11 9.30
N ASP A 60 -10.85 -9.74 9.98
CA ASP A 60 -12.15 -10.41 9.88
C ASP A 60 -12.91 -10.07 8.58
N GLY A 61 -12.54 -8.97 7.92
CA GLY A 61 -13.15 -8.48 6.70
C GLY A 61 -12.54 -9.05 5.42
N LYS A 62 -12.78 -8.37 4.29
CA LYS A 62 -12.25 -8.79 2.98
C LYS A 62 -10.74 -8.59 2.92
N LEU A 63 -10.01 -9.64 2.56
CA LEU A 63 -8.56 -9.61 2.37
C LEU A 63 -8.17 -10.31 1.07
N ILE A 64 -7.23 -9.70 0.34
CA ILE A 64 -6.67 -10.22 -0.91
C ILE A 64 -5.15 -10.17 -0.81
N GLY A 65 -4.48 -11.24 -1.22
CA GLY A 65 -3.03 -11.27 -1.32
C GLY A 65 -2.54 -10.76 -2.68
N THR A 66 -1.43 -10.03 -2.69
CA THR A 66 -0.73 -9.63 -3.91
C THR A 66 0.77 -9.90 -3.82
N THR A 67 1.40 -10.06 -4.98
CA THR A 67 2.82 -10.40 -5.10
C THR A 67 3.56 -9.48 -6.09
N GLN A 68 4.89 -9.47 -5.98
CA GLN A 68 5.82 -8.93 -6.98
C GLN A 68 6.34 -10.01 -7.94
N SER A 69 6.06 -11.29 -7.66
CA SER A 69 6.52 -12.45 -8.44
C SER A 69 5.42 -13.00 -9.35
N LYS A 70 5.62 -14.20 -9.89
CA LYS A 70 4.57 -14.91 -10.62
C LYS A 70 3.37 -15.16 -9.68
N PRO A 71 2.15 -14.73 -10.05
CA PRO A 71 0.96 -15.00 -9.24
C PRO A 71 0.69 -16.51 -9.18
N PHE A 72 0.04 -16.93 -8.09
CA PHE A 72 -0.36 -18.32 -7.85
C PHE A 72 -1.60 -18.35 -6.95
N ASP A 73 -2.44 -19.37 -7.10
CA ASP A 73 -3.71 -19.52 -6.36
C ASP A 73 -4.53 -18.21 -6.35
N ASN A 74 -4.88 -17.72 -5.15
CA ASN A 74 -5.62 -16.48 -4.93
C ASN A 74 -4.71 -15.27 -4.65
N ILE A 75 -3.46 -15.34 -5.12
CA ILE A 75 -2.47 -14.25 -5.01
C ILE A 75 -2.28 -13.61 -6.38
N TYR A 76 -2.61 -12.32 -6.46
CA TYR A 76 -2.60 -11.58 -7.71
C TYR A 76 -1.32 -10.73 -7.85
N ASN A 77 -0.97 -10.35 -9.07
CA ASN A 77 0.10 -9.38 -9.30
C ASN A 77 -0.48 -8.20 -10.10
N PHE A 78 -0.74 -7.10 -9.40
CA PHE A 78 -1.24 -5.87 -10.01
C PHE A 78 -0.11 -4.96 -10.51
N GLY A 79 1.16 -5.29 -10.23
CA GLY A 79 2.30 -4.41 -10.42
C GLY A 79 2.64 -3.62 -9.15
N GLY A 80 3.56 -2.67 -9.29
CA GLY A 80 4.10 -1.91 -8.16
C GLY A 80 5.18 -2.64 -7.35
N PHE A 81 6.06 -1.84 -6.76
CA PHE A 81 7.13 -2.21 -5.85
C PHE A 81 6.76 -1.93 -4.38
N THR A 82 6.38 -0.71 -4.02
CA THR A 82 5.97 -0.34 -2.65
C THR A 82 4.45 -0.22 -2.52
N ASP A 83 3.94 -0.17 -1.31
CA ASP A 83 2.52 -0.04 -0.96
C ASP A 83 1.82 1.08 -1.74
N GLY A 84 2.47 2.25 -1.80
CA GLY A 84 1.93 3.44 -2.46
C GLY A 84 1.85 3.30 -3.98
N ASP A 85 2.94 2.89 -4.62
CA ASP A 85 2.95 2.69 -6.07
C ASP A 85 2.09 1.47 -6.49
N ARG A 86 2.01 0.44 -5.64
CA ARG A 86 1.10 -0.69 -5.81
C ARG A 86 -0.36 -0.26 -5.76
N ALA A 87 -0.73 0.70 -4.90
CA ALA A 87 -2.07 1.27 -4.89
C ALA A 87 -2.41 2.00 -6.21
N VAL A 88 -1.43 2.68 -6.82
CA VAL A 88 -1.59 3.30 -8.15
C VAL A 88 -1.85 2.24 -9.21
N TYR A 89 -1.00 1.20 -9.25
CA TYR A 89 -1.13 0.10 -10.20
C TYR A 89 -2.43 -0.69 -10.02
N LEU A 90 -2.87 -0.89 -8.78
CA LEU A 90 -4.18 -1.48 -8.48
C LEU A 90 -5.30 -0.63 -9.08
N ALA A 91 -5.31 0.68 -8.85
CA ALA A 91 -6.32 1.58 -9.42
C ALA A 91 -6.28 1.59 -10.96
N ASP A 92 -5.09 1.54 -11.56
CA ASP A 92 -4.89 1.43 -13.00
C ASP A 92 -5.47 0.14 -13.58
N CYS A 93 -5.18 -1.02 -12.97
CA CYS A 93 -5.70 -2.33 -13.37
C CYS A 93 -7.23 -2.39 -13.33
N PHE A 94 -7.86 -1.72 -12.38
CA PHE A 94 -9.32 -1.65 -12.25
C PHE A 94 -9.96 -0.50 -13.05
N GLY A 95 -9.19 0.16 -13.93
CA GLY A 95 -9.74 1.10 -14.90
C GLY A 95 -10.11 2.48 -14.34
N ALA A 96 -9.44 2.92 -13.26
CA ALA A 96 -9.64 4.27 -12.73
C ALA A 96 -9.41 5.33 -13.82
N LYS A 97 -10.38 6.23 -14.04
CA LYS A 97 -10.30 7.29 -15.07
C LYS A 97 -9.26 8.36 -14.72
N LYS A 98 -9.05 8.62 -13.43
CA LYS A 98 -8.07 9.54 -12.87
C LYS A 98 -7.56 8.97 -11.54
N ILE A 99 -6.28 9.16 -11.26
CA ILE A 99 -5.64 8.73 -10.01
C ILE A 99 -5.00 9.95 -9.37
N PHE A 100 -5.47 10.34 -8.18
CA PHE A 100 -4.90 11.46 -7.42
C PHE A 100 -4.03 10.91 -6.29
N LEU A 101 -2.79 11.39 -6.22
CA LEU A 101 -1.83 11.01 -5.18
C LEU A 101 -1.67 12.15 -4.18
N ALA A 102 -2.30 11.98 -3.01
CA ALA A 102 -2.19 12.89 -1.89
C ALA A 102 -1.12 12.40 -0.91
N GLY A 103 -0.24 13.31 -0.45
CA GLY A 103 0.79 13.00 0.55
C GLY A 103 1.94 12.12 0.04
N PHE A 104 2.09 12.01 -1.28
CA PHE A 104 3.17 11.26 -1.92
C PHE A 104 4.35 12.19 -2.25
N ASP A 105 5.40 12.17 -1.42
CA ASP A 105 6.59 13.00 -1.59
C ASP A 105 7.77 12.17 -2.13
N PHE A 106 8.21 12.46 -3.36
CA PHE A 106 9.35 11.81 -4.00
C PHE A 106 10.71 12.43 -3.64
N GLU A 107 10.70 13.63 -3.06
CA GLU A 107 11.88 14.46 -2.86
C GLU A 107 12.37 14.41 -1.41
N ASN A 108 11.45 14.30 -0.45
CA ASN A 108 11.77 14.33 0.97
C ASN A 108 11.46 13.02 1.69
N VAL A 109 12.52 12.32 2.10
CA VAL A 109 12.42 11.28 3.12
C VAL A 109 12.62 11.92 4.49
N ARG A 110 11.69 11.70 5.43
CA ARG A 110 11.81 12.16 6.82
C ARG A 110 13.18 11.79 7.42
N LYS A 111 13.84 12.76 8.05
CA LYS A 111 15.29 12.80 8.40
C LYS A 111 15.86 11.63 9.23
N TYR A 112 15.04 10.78 9.85
CA TYR A 112 15.49 9.83 10.88
C TYR A 112 15.44 8.34 10.47
N SER A 113 15.41 7.99 9.18
CA SER A 113 15.55 6.58 8.81
C SER A 113 17.04 6.22 8.66
N LYS A 114 17.50 5.15 9.35
CA LYS A 114 18.81 4.50 9.14
C LYS A 114 19.05 4.06 7.68
N SER A 115 18.06 4.26 6.81
CA SER A 115 17.95 3.78 5.44
C SER A 115 17.61 4.89 4.43
N LYS A 116 17.92 6.16 4.72
CA LYS A 116 17.50 7.30 3.89
C LYS A 116 17.87 7.12 2.41
N GLU A 117 19.09 6.68 2.12
CA GLU A 117 19.54 6.42 0.74
C GLU A 117 18.72 5.32 0.05
N LEU A 118 18.46 4.20 0.75
CA LEU A 118 17.63 3.12 0.24
C LEU A 118 16.20 3.60 0.00
N LYS A 119 15.61 4.36 0.93
CA LYS A 119 14.27 4.95 0.74
C LYS A 119 14.23 5.89 -0.46
N MET A 120 15.25 6.73 -0.66
CA MET A 120 15.35 7.58 -1.86
C MET A 120 15.43 6.74 -3.14
N LYS A 121 16.17 5.62 -3.14
CA LYS A 121 16.22 4.70 -4.29
C LYS A 121 14.84 4.10 -4.58
N LYS A 122 14.11 3.66 -3.54
CA LYS A 122 12.72 3.17 -3.69
C LYS A 122 11.79 4.25 -4.26
N LEU A 123 11.88 5.49 -3.77
CA LEU A 123 11.06 6.60 -4.26
C LEU A 123 11.37 6.96 -5.72
N LYS A 124 12.64 6.98 -6.12
CA LYS A 124 13.03 7.17 -7.53
C LYS A 124 12.45 6.08 -8.42
N TRP A 125 12.44 4.84 -7.95
CA TRP A 125 11.83 3.73 -8.68
C TRP A 125 10.31 3.89 -8.78
N ALA A 126 9.64 4.20 -7.66
CA ALA A 126 8.21 4.47 -7.61
C ALA A 126 7.81 5.58 -8.61
N LYS A 127 8.56 6.70 -8.64
CA LYS A 127 8.34 7.79 -9.60
C LYS A 127 8.40 7.28 -11.03
N ARG A 128 9.47 6.57 -11.37
CA ARG A 128 9.71 6.04 -12.73
C ARG A 128 8.61 5.10 -13.22
N ILE A 129 8.02 4.30 -12.34
CA ILE A 129 6.95 3.37 -12.73
C ILE A 129 5.57 4.05 -12.77
N ILE A 130 5.30 4.98 -11.85
CA ILE A 130 4.05 5.75 -11.82
C ILE A 130 3.95 6.68 -13.03
N GLU A 131 5.05 7.30 -13.46
CA GLU A 131 5.08 8.20 -14.64
C GLU A 131 4.73 7.49 -15.97
N LYS A 132 4.63 6.15 -15.99
CA LYS A 132 4.15 5.40 -17.16
C LYS A 132 2.62 5.40 -17.29
N ILE A 133 1.90 5.92 -16.30
CA ILE A 133 0.45 5.97 -16.25
C ILE A 133 0.00 7.42 -16.46
N ASP A 134 -0.47 7.73 -17.67
CA ASP A 134 -0.77 9.10 -18.14
C ASP A 134 -1.90 9.83 -17.37
N ARG A 135 -2.57 9.15 -16.45
CA ARG A 135 -3.75 9.64 -15.71
C ARG A 135 -3.52 9.78 -14.20
N VAL A 136 -2.26 9.90 -13.80
CA VAL A 136 -1.85 10.17 -12.41
C VAL A 136 -1.63 11.66 -12.21
N TYR A 137 -2.19 12.20 -11.13
CA TYR A 137 -2.13 13.60 -10.74
C TYR A 137 -1.64 13.69 -9.29
N PHE A 138 -0.71 14.58 -8.99
CA PHE A 138 -0.20 14.80 -7.65
C PHE A 138 -0.95 15.98 -7.00
N VAL A 139 -1.43 15.81 -5.77
CA VAL A 139 -2.27 16.78 -5.05
C VAL A 139 -1.79 17.04 -3.62
#